data_AF-A0A3A4RXV9-F1
#
_entry.id   AF-A0A3A4RXV9-F1
#
_cell.length_a   1.000
_cell.length_b   1.000
_cell.length_c   1.000
_cell.angle_alpha   90.00
_cell.angle_beta   90.00
_cell.angle_gamma   90.00
#
_symmetry.space_group_name_H-M   'P 1'
#
loop_
_entity.id
_entity.type
_entity.pdbx_description
1 polymer ?
#
loop_
_entity_poly.entity_id
_entity_poly.type
_entity_poly.pdbx_seq_one_letter_code
_entity_poly.pdbx_strand_id
1 'polypeptide(L)'
;MHIWIALKVLSIWTCILVLAVLNGALREAIFVPKLGMAAGLVVSGVLLSAFIIVVAYLSLPWLGARRPTEFVGIGLGWLALTLVFEFSFGLWQGKSWQVMFEAYTFKGGNIWPAVLIVTALAPYLAAKLRGWA
;
A
#
# COMPACT_ATOMS: atom_id res chain seq x y z
N MET A 1 -2.72 11.40 23.82
CA MET A 1 -3.74 10.65 23.04
C MET A 1 -3.33 10.42 21.59
N HIS A 2 -2.82 11.44 20.87
CA HIS A 2 -2.44 11.30 19.45
C HIS A 2 -1.21 10.41 19.16
N ILE A 3 -0.21 10.39 20.05
CA ILE A 3 1.03 9.63 19.80
C ILE A 3 0.80 8.11 19.76
N TRP A 4 -0.12 7.60 20.58
CA TRP A 4 -0.48 6.18 20.60
C TRP A 4 -1.18 5.75 19.31
N ILE A 5 -2.04 6.61 18.74
CA ILE A 5 -2.68 6.35 17.46
C ILE A 5 -1.61 6.35 16.36
N ALA A 6 -0.70 7.32 16.35
CA ALA A 6 0.40 7.36 15.39
C ALA A 6 1.28 6.10 15.43
N LEU A 7 1.61 5.60 16.64
CA LEU A 7 2.36 4.36 16.79
C LEU A 7 1.60 3.15 16.22
N LYS A 8 0.29 3.03 16.48
CA LYS A 8 -0.54 1.96 15.90
C LYS A 8 -0.58 2.05 14.37
N VAL A 9 -0.79 3.25 13.83
CA VAL A 9 -0.78 3.53 12.39
C VAL A 9 0.54 3.10 11.76
N LEU A 10 1.67 3.42 12.42
CA LEU A 10 3.00 3.02 11.98
C LEU A 10 3.17 1.50 12.04
N SER A 11 2.78 0.84 13.13
CA SER A 11 2.88 -0.62 13.26
C SER A 11 2.08 -1.35 12.18
N ILE A 12 0.87 -0.89 11.87
CA ILE A 12 0.05 -1.48 10.80
C ILE A 12 0.68 -1.22 9.43
N TRP A 13 1.21 -0.01 9.20
CA TRP A 13 1.93 0.28 7.97
C TRP A 13 3.16 -0.63 7.78
N THR A 14 3.91 -0.90 8.85
CA THR A 14 5.04 -1.85 8.79
C THR A 14 4.56 -3.25 8.41
N CYS A 15 3.41 -3.70 8.91
CA CYS A 15 2.81 -4.97 8.47
C CYS A 15 2.48 -4.95 6.96
N ILE A 16 1.86 -3.87 6.47
CA ILE A 16 1.58 -3.67 5.04
C ILE A 16 2.88 -3.70 4.22
N LEU A 17 3.94 -3.06 4.71
CA LEU A 17 5.25 -3.04 4.05
C LEU A 17 5.84 -4.45 3.92
N VAL A 18 5.79 -5.26 4.98
CA VAL A 18 6.23 -6.67 4.93
C VAL A 18 5.43 -7.45 3.88
N LEU A 19 4.11 -7.29 3.86
CA LEU A 19 3.25 -7.93 2.85
C LEU A 19 3.59 -7.46 1.43
N ALA A 20 3.91 -6.17 1.24
CA ALA A 20 4.32 -5.63 -0.05
C ALA A 20 5.63 -6.25 -0.55
N VAL A 21 6.62 -6.42 0.32
CA VAL A 21 7.89 -7.08 0.00
C VAL A 21 7.67 -8.55 -0.36
N LEU A 22 6.89 -9.28 0.45
CA LEU A 22 6.56 -10.68 0.19
C LEU A 22 5.79 -10.85 -1.13
N ASN A 23 4.84 -9.95 -1.42
CA ASN A 23 4.10 -9.93 -2.67
C ASN A 23 5.00 -9.61 -3.87
N GLY A 24 5.99 -8.72 -3.71
CA GLY A 24 7.02 -8.46 -4.72
C GLY A 24 7.86 -9.70 -4.99
N ALA A 25 8.32 -10.40 -3.95
CA ALA A 25 9.06 -11.64 -4.09
C ALA A 25 8.21 -12.74 -4.79
N LEU A 26 6.94 -12.88 -4.40
CA LEU A 26 6.00 -13.81 -5.04
C LEU A 26 5.78 -13.49 -6.52
N ARG A 27 5.69 -12.20 -6.87
CA ARG A 27 5.54 -11.74 -8.25
C ARG A 27 6.71 -12.18 -9.11
N GLU A 28 7.94 -11.90 -8.66
CA GLU A 28 9.14 -12.24 -9.43
C GLU A 28 9.38 -13.76 -9.48
N ALA A 29 9.09 -14.48 -8.40
CA ALA A 29 9.34 -15.92 -8.34
C ALA A 29 8.29 -16.78 -9.05
N ILE A 30 7.02 -16.34 -9.09
CA ILE A 30 5.90 -17.17 -9.56
C ILE A 30 5.09 -16.49 -10.66
N PHE A 31 4.61 -15.27 -10.45
CA PHE A 31 3.65 -14.66 -11.39
C PHE A 31 4.28 -14.27 -12.72
N VAL A 32 5.43 -13.59 -12.71
CA VAL A 32 6.13 -13.19 -13.92
C VAL A 32 6.59 -14.40 -14.74
N PRO A 33 7.22 -15.45 -14.15
CA PRO A 33 7.59 -16.65 -14.90
C PRO A 33 6.41 -17.42 -15.51
N LYS A 34 5.25 -17.46 -14.84
CA LYS A 34 4.10 -18.26 -15.29
C LYS A 34 3.13 -17.51 -16.21
N LEU A 35 2.95 -16.21 -15.99
CA LEU A 35 1.93 -15.40 -16.66
C LEU A 35 2.51 -14.35 -17.61
N GLY A 36 3.84 -14.17 -17.59
CA GLY A 36 4.52 -13.07 -18.27
C GLY A 36 4.51 -11.77 -17.45
N MET A 37 5.33 -10.80 -17.88
CA MET A 37 5.59 -9.56 -17.13
C MET A 37 4.33 -8.75 -16.84
N ALA A 38 3.55 -8.41 -17.87
CA ALA A 38 2.39 -7.54 -17.73
C ALA A 38 1.30 -8.14 -16.85
N ALA A 39 0.90 -9.40 -17.11
CA ALA A 39 -0.10 -10.08 -16.30
C ALA A 39 0.40 -10.33 -14.87
N GLY A 40 1.69 -10.65 -14.69
CA GLY A 40 2.29 -10.83 -13.37
C GLY A 40 2.25 -9.56 -12.51
N LEU A 41 2.52 -8.39 -13.13
CA LEU A 41 2.39 -7.09 -12.47
C LEU A 41 0.95 -6.78 -12.07
N VAL A 42 -0.02 -7.01 -12.95
CA VAL A 42 -1.45 -6.77 -12.68
C VAL A 42 -1.94 -7.66 -11.53
N VAL A 43 -1.69 -8.97 -11.61
CA VAL A 43 -2.11 -9.94 -10.57
C VAL A 43 -1.49 -9.59 -9.22
N SER A 44 -0.19 -9.29 -9.20
CA SER A 44 0.52 -8.87 -8.00
C SER A 44 -0.03 -7.57 -7.40
N GLY A 45 -0.34 -6.57 -8.24
CA GLY A 45 -0.91 -5.31 -7.77
C GLY A 45 -2.31 -5.49 -7.20
N VAL A 46 -3.17 -6.27 -7.86
CA VAL A 46 -4.52 -6.59 -7.36
C VAL A 46 -4.46 -7.35 -6.04
N LEU A 47 -3.55 -8.34 -5.94
CA LEU A 47 -3.35 -9.12 -4.72
C LEU A 47 -2.90 -8.23 -3.55
N LEU A 48 -1.94 -7.34 -3.78
CA LEU A 48 -1.48 -6.40 -2.75
C LEU A 48 -2.58 -5.43 -2.34
N SER A 49 -3.34 -4.87 -3.28
CA SER A 49 -4.50 -4.02 -2.99
C SER A 49 -5.52 -4.74 -2.11
N ALA A 50 -5.81 -6.02 -2.39
CA ALA A 50 -6.71 -6.82 -1.56
C ALA A 50 -6.15 -6.99 -0.13
N PHE A 51 -4.87 -7.32 0.01
CA PHE A 51 -4.23 -7.43 1.33
C PHE A 51 -4.28 -6.12 2.12
N ILE A 52 -4.03 -4.98 1.47
CA ILE A 52 -4.09 -3.66 2.11
C ILE A 52 -5.50 -3.40 2.67
N ILE A 53 -6.55 -3.67 1.88
CA ILE A 53 -7.94 -3.50 2.32
C ILE A 53 -8.28 -4.44 3.48
N VAL A 54 -7.85 -5.71 3.40
CA VAL A 54 -8.08 -6.70 4.47
C VAL A 54 -7.39 -6.26 5.77
N VAL A 55 -6.12 -5.85 5.69
CA VAL A 55 -5.37 -5.35 6.85
C VAL A 55 -6.07 -4.13 7.44
N ALA A 56 -6.43 -3.15 6.61
CA ALA A 56 -7.15 -1.96 7.05
C ALA A 56 -8.47 -2.30 7.74
N TYR A 57 -9.25 -3.21 7.15
CA TYR A 57 -10.51 -3.69 7.70
C TYR A 57 -10.33 -4.36 9.06
N LEU A 58 -9.37 -5.28 9.20
CA LEU A 58 -9.12 -6.00 10.45
C LEU A 58 -8.54 -5.09 11.54
N SER A 59 -7.70 -4.12 11.17
CA SER A 59 -7.03 -3.24 12.13
C SER A 59 -7.89 -2.06 12.61
N LEU A 60 -8.97 -1.73 11.88
CA LEU A 60 -9.81 -0.56 12.16
C LEU A 60 -10.32 -0.46 13.62
N PRO A 61 -10.84 -1.52 14.26
CA PRO A 61 -11.28 -1.47 15.65
C PRO A 61 -10.17 -1.16 16.65
N TRP A 62 -8.93 -1.49 16.33
CA TRP A 62 -7.80 -1.25 17.20
C TRP A 62 -7.21 0.17 17.07
N LEU A 63 -7.41 0.82 15.92
CA LEU A 63 -6.91 2.16 15.62
C LEU A 63 -7.56 3.24 16.49
N GLY A 64 -8.80 3.04 16.93
CA GLY A 64 -9.53 4.00 17.79
C GLY A 64 -10.01 5.26 17.07
N ALA A 65 -9.87 5.33 15.75
CA ALA A 65 -10.47 6.36 14.91
C ALA A 65 -11.99 6.19 14.84
N ARG A 66 -12.72 7.31 14.90
CA ARG A 66 -14.19 7.34 14.96
C ARG A 66 -14.81 8.27 13.94
N ARG A 67 -14.05 9.20 13.35
CA ARG A 67 -14.55 10.17 12.38
C ARG A 67 -14.08 9.83 10.96
N PRO A 68 -14.89 10.06 9.92
CA PRO A 68 -14.48 9.91 8.51
C PRO A 68 -13.14 10.60 8.18
N THR A 69 -12.93 11.80 8.72
CA THR A 69 -11.69 12.57 8.51
C THR A 69 -10.45 11.91 9.10
N GLU A 70 -10.58 11.14 10.18
CA GLU A 70 -9.46 10.41 10.79
C GLU A 70 -9.04 9.22 9.91
N PHE A 71 -10.00 8.51 9.30
CA PHE A 71 -9.68 7.42 8.38
C PHE A 71 -8.96 7.92 7.12
N VAL A 72 -9.41 9.06 6.57
CA VAL A 72 -8.72 9.73 5.45
C VAL A 72 -7.29 10.12 5.86
N GLY A 73 -7.12 10.72 7.04
CA GLY A 73 -5.79 11.08 7.56
C GLY A 73 -4.86 9.88 7.72
N ILE A 74 -5.37 8.74 8.22
CA ILE A 74 -4.60 7.49 8.34
C ILE A 74 -4.15 7.00 6.97
N GLY A 75 -5.05 6.96 5.99
CA GLY A 75 -4.75 6.50 4.63
C GLY A 75 -3.71 7.38 3.94
N LEU A 76 -3.84 8.70 4.03
CA LEU A 76 -2.85 9.65 3.52
C LEU A 76 -1.51 9.50 4.24
N GLY A 77 -1.51 9.23 5.55
CA GLY A 77 -0.31 8.92 6.31
C GLY A 77 0.41 7.67 5.81
N TRP A 78 -0.32 6.58 5.55
CA TRP A 78 0.24 5.37 4.95
C TRP A 78 0.79 5.61 3.54
N LEU A 79 0.09 6.37 2.71
CA LEU A 79 0.57 6.75 1.39
C LEU A 79 1.89 7.52 1.50
N ALA A 80 1.96 8.53 2.37
CA ALA A 80 3.17 9.32 2.58
C ALA A 80 4.35 8.47 3.04
N LEU A 81 4.13 7.58 4.03
CA LEU A 81 5.16 6.65 4.50
C LEU A 81 5.63 5.71 3.38
N THR A 82 4.71 5.23 2.54
CA THR A 82 5.03 4.35 1.40
C THR A 82 5.89 5.08 0.37
N LEU A 83 5.53 6.30 -0.01
CA LEU A 83 6.32 7.10 -0.95
C LEU A 83 7.69 7.44 -0.39
N VAL A 84 7.77 7.88 0.88
CA VAL A 84 9.05 8.17 1.55
C VAL A 84 9.93 6.93 1.55
N PHE A 85 9.40 5.77 1.96
CA PHE A 85 10.14 4.52 1.93
C PHE A 85 10.62 4.16 0.52
N GLU A 86 9.73 4.22 -0.47
CA GLU A 86 10.03 3.85 -1.86
C GLU A 86 11.16 4.73 -2.45
N PHE A 87 11.05 6.05 -2.32
CA PHE A 87 12.05 6.97 -2.84
C PHE A 87 13.36 6.88 -2.05
N SER A 88 13.32 6.82 -0.72
CA SER A 88 14.53 6.64 0.09
C SER A 88 15.25 5.33 -0.25
N PHE A 89 14.52 4.23 -0.39
CA PHE A 89 15.08 2.93 -0.75
C PHE A 89 15.61 2.93 -2.18
N GLY A 90 14.88 3.52 -3.14
CA GLY A 90 15.31 3.64 -4.53
C GLY A 90 16.59 4.46 -4.68
N LEU A 91 16.69 5.59 -3.98
CA LEU A 91 17.90 6.41 -3.94
C LEU A 91 19.08 5.66 -3.29
N TRP A 92 18.84 4.93 -2.20
CA TRP A 92 19.86 4.09 -1.57
C TRP A 92 20.36 2.96 -2.49
N GLN A 93 19.51 2.44 -3.37
CA GLN A 93 19.88 1.50 -4.43
C GLN A 93 20.60 2.17 -5.63
N GLY A 94 20.80 3.48 -5.61
CA GLY A 94 21.43 4.23 -6.70
C GLY A 94 20.53 4.44 -7.93
N LYS A 95 19.21 4.27 -7.80
CA LYS A 95 18.27 4.51 -8.91
C LYS A 95 18.14 6.01 -9.18
N SER A 96 18.12 6.39 -10.45
CA SER A 96 17.81 7.77 -10.83
C SER A 96 16.33 8.08 -10.63
N TRP A 97 16.01 9.37 -10.50
CA TRP A 97 14.63 9.84 -10.42
C TRP A 97 13.78 9.39 -11.61
N GLN A 98 14.36 9.39 -12.82
CA GLN A 98 13.69 8.94 -14.04
C GLN A 98 13.23 7.49 -13.90
N VAL A 99 14.11 6.59 -13.44
CA VAL A 99 13.78 5.17 -13.24
C VAL A 99 12.72 4.98 -12.15
N MET A 100 12.76 5.76 -11.07
CA MET A 100 11.73 5.67 -10.03
C MET A 100 10.36 6.14 -10.56
N PHE A 101 10.32 7.20 -11.37
CA PHE A 101 9.08 7.71 -11.95
C PHE A 101 8.47 6.81 -13.03
N GLU A 102 9.25 5.90 -13.64
CA GLU A 102 8.70 4.93 -14.60
C GLU A 102 7.60 4.06 -13.98
N ALA A 103 7.71 3.74 -12.68
CA ALA A 103 6.70 2.99 -11.96
C ALA A 103 5.32 3.69 -11.93
N TYR A 104 5.28 4.99 -12.21
CA TYR A 104 4.07 5.82 -12.15
C TYR A 104 3.39 6.02 -13.50
N THR A 105 3.92 5.44 -14.57
CA THR A 105 3.47 5.70 -15.95
C THR A 105 2.40 4.73 -16.46
N PHE A 106 1.97 3.75 -15.65
CA PHE A 106 1.10 2.63 -16.06
C PHE A 106 1.60 1.77 -17.24
N LYS A 107 2.84 1.99 -17.69
CA LYS A 107 3.42 1.26 -18.82
C LYS A 107 3.70 -0.20 -18.45
N GLY A 108 3.60 -1.08 -19.44
CA GLY A 108 3.95 -2.49 -19.30
C GLY A 108 3.06 -3.29 -18.34
N GLY A 109 1.85 -2.79 -18.02
CA GLY A 109 0.96 -3.42 -17.05
C GLY A 109 1.27 -3.09 -15.58
N ASN A 110 2.17 -2.14 -15.33
CA ASN A 110 2.49 -1.73 -13.96
C ASN A 110 1.36 -0.87 -13.38
N ILE A 111 0.54 -1.46 -12.52
CA ILE A 111 -0.57 -0.76 -11.85
C ILE A 111 -0.20 -0.15 -10.50
N TRP A 112 1.09 0.10 -10.23
CA TRP A 112 1.56 0.64 -8.97
C TRP A 112 0.82 1.89 -8.48
N PRO A 113 0.49 2.89 -9.32
CA PRO A 113 -0.26 4.06 -8.84
C PRO A 113 -1.68 3.70 -8.38
N ALA A 114 -2.30 2.68 -8.96
CA ALA A 114 -3.59 2.19 -8.48
C ALA A 114 -3.47 1.58 -7.08
N VAL A 115 -2.38 0.85 -6.80
CA VAL A 115 -2.09 0.32 -5.46
C VAL A 115 -1.93 1.46 -4.46
N LEU A 116 -1.23 2.54 -4.82
CA LEU A 116 -1.06 3.72 -3.96
C LEU A 116 -2.40 4.42 -3.65
N ILE A 117 -3.29 4.53 -4.64
CA ILE A 117 -4.65 5.04 -4.44
C ILE A 117 -5.41 4.12 -3.48
N VAL A 118 -5.32 2.80 -3.65
CA VAL A 118 -5.93 1.84 -2.72
C VAL A 118 -5.37 2.02 -1.31
N THR A 119 -4.06 2.18 -1.13
CA THR A 119 -3.44 2.46 0.18
C THR A 119 -4.04 3.68 0.85
N ALA A 120 -4.24 4.77 0.10
CA ALA A 120 -4.84 5.99 0.63
C ALA A 120 -6.32 5.83 0.99
N LEU A 121 -7.07 5.05 0.20
CA LEU A 121 -8.51 4.88 0.39
C LEU A 121 -8.87 3.73 1.35
N ALA A 122 -7.98 2.78 1.57
CA ALA A 122 -8.28 1.54 2.28
C ALA A 122 -8.87 1.75 3.69
N PRO A 123 -8.36 2.65 4.56
CA PRO A 123 -8.98 2.87 5.87
C PRO A 123 -10.40 3.42 5.77
N TYR A 124 -10.66 4.32 4.82
CA TYR A 124 -11.99 4.88 4.61
C TYR A 124 -12.96 3.85 4.04
N LEU A 125 -12.52 3.07 3.05
CA LEU A 125 -13.30 1.97 2.49
C LEU A 125 -13.61 0.91 3.56
N ALA A 126 -12.63 0.55 4.38
CA ALA A 126 -12.82 -0.35 5.51
C ALA A 126 -13.85 0.19 6.52
N ALA A 127 -13.81 1.50 6.82
CA ALA A 127 -14.79 2.14 7.68
C ALA A 127 -16.21 2.06 7.09
N LYS A 128 -16.36 2.36 5.81
CA LYS A 128 -17.64 2.27 5.09
C LYS A 128 -18.18 0.83 5.08
N LEU A 129 -17.33 -0.16 4.83
CA LEU A 129 -17.71 -1.59 4.87
C LEU A 129 -18.14 -2.05 6.27
N ARG A 130 -17.67 -1.38 7.33
CA ARG A 130 -18.10 -1.62 8.72
C ARG A 130 -19.31 -0.78 9.15
N GLY A 131 -19.82 0.09 8.29
CA GLY A 131 -20.91 1.03 8.62
C GLY A 131 -20.51 2.19 9.54
N TRP A 132 -19.23 2.56 9.56
CA TRP A 132 -18.69 3.63 10.42
C TRP A 132 -18.58 4.99 9.71
N ALA A 133 -18.76 5.03 8.39
CA ALA A 133 -18.62 6.20 7.53
C ALA A 133 -19.63 6.18 6.38
#